data_AF-A0A3C1GDP3-F1
#
_entry.id   AF-A0A3C1GDP3-F1
#
_cell.length_a   1.000
_cell.length_b   1.000
_cell.length_c   1.000
_cell.angle_alpha   90.00
_cell.angle_beta   90.00
_cell.angle_gamma   90.00
#
_symmetry.space_group_name_H-M   'P 1'
#
loop_
_entity.id
_entity.type
_entity.pdbx_description
1 polymer ?
#
loop_
_entity_poly.entity_id
_entity_poly.type
_entity_poly.pdbx_seq_one_letter_code
_entity_poly.pdbx_strand_id
1 'polypeptide(L)' 'MKASVKKKTYNLDSEMIDTVRRLFDAKTDTEAIQRALRKAIEDREVEGALDALLKEGRFRTLYR' A
#
# COMPACT_ATOMS: atom_id res chain seq x y z
N MET A 1 18.42 11.64 8.54
CA MET A 1 17.78 11.66 9.87
C MET A 1 17.33 10.24 10.20
N LYS A 2 17.82 9.61 11.29
CA LYS A 2 17.28 8.32 11.73
C LYS A 2 15.84 8.56 12.19
N ALA A 3 14.87 8.12 11.39
CA ALA A 3 13.46 8.12 11.82
C ALA A 3 13.39 7.28 13.10
N SER A 4 13.07 7.92 14.23
CA SER A 4 12.86 7.23 15.50
C SER A 4 11.59 6.40 15.36
N VAL A 5 11.76 5.12 15.01
CA VAL A 5 10.65 4.18 14.88
C VAL A 5 10.03 4.00 16.28
N LYS A 6 8.90 4.66 16.52
CA LYS A 6 8.13 4.51 17.76
C LYS A 6 7.44 3.14 17.74
N LYS A 7 7.77 2.28 18.70
CA LYS A 7 7.06 1.01 18.89
C LYS A 7 5.64 1.31 19.34
N LYS A 8 4.67 0.67 18.68
CA LYS A 8 3.25 0.69 19.03
C LYS A 8 2.73 -0.74 18.95
N THR A 9 1.89 -1.10 19.90
CA THR A 9 1.20 -2.40 19.92
C THR A 9 -0.17 -2.23 19.29
N TYR A 10 -0.53 -3.12 18.39
CA TYR A 10 -1.83 -3.11 17.70
C TYR A 10 -2.46 -4.49 17.83
N ASN A 11 -3.78 -4.52 17.96
CA ASN A 11 -4.54 -5.75 17.77
C ASN A 11 -4.77 -5.90 16.26
N LEU A 12 -4.25 -6.98 15.70
CA LEU A 12 -4.35 -7.28 14.28
C LEU A 12 -5.15 -8.56 14.09
N ASP A 13 -5.91 -8.59 13.00
CA ASP A 13 -6.48 -9.84 12.51
C ASP A 13 -5.35 -10.77 12.07
N SER A 14 -5.32 -11.98 12.63
CA SER A 14 -4.27 -12.97 12.39
C SER A 14 -4.27 -13.48 10.94
N GLU A 15 -5.44 -13.67 10.34
CA GLU A 15 -5.53 -14.14 8.96
C GLU A 15 -5.07 -13.05 7.98
N MET A 16 -5.43 -11.80 8.28
CA MET A 16 -5.04 -10.66 7.45
C MET A 16 -3.53 -10.43 7.50
N ILE A 17 -2.90 -10.45 8.68
CA ILE A 17 -1.45 -10.25 8.77
C ILE A 17 -0.67 -11.41 8.14
N ASP A 18 -1.16 -12.64 8.26
CA ASP A 18 -0.55 -13.80 7.60
C ASP A 18 -0.62 -13.70 6.07
N THR A 19 -1.76 -13.24 5.56
CA THR A 19 -1.94 -12.98 4.13
C THR A 19 -0.95 -11.92 3.64
N VAL A 20 -0.85 -10.79 4.36
CA VAL A 20 0.07 -9.70 4.02
C VAL A 20 1.52 -10.17 4.09
N ARG A 21 1.89 -11.00 5.08
CA ARG A 21 3.23 -11.57 5.17
C ARG A 21 3.59 -12.44 3.99
N ARG A 22 2.67 -13.29 3.54
CA ARG A 22 2.89 -14.13 2.34
C ARG A 22 2.96 -13.29 1.07
N LEU A 23 2.08 -12.30 0.94
CA LEU A 23 2.02 -11.44 -0.25
C LEU A 23 3.30 -10.61 -0.43
N PHE A 24 3.87 -10.14 0.67
CA PHE A 24 5.09 -9.33 0.64
C PHE A 24 6.37 -10.10 0.99
N ASP A 25 6.34 -11.43 1.14
CA ASP A 25 7.45 -12.26 1.61
C ASP A 25 8.18 -11.64 2.83
N ALA A 26 7.40 -11.22 3.82
CA ALA A 26 7.89 -10.50 4.98
C ALA A 26 8.25 -11.46 6.13
N LYS A 27 9.42 -11.25 6.74
CA LYS A 27 9.92 -12.11 7.83
C LYS A 27 9.25 -11.82 9.16
N THR A 28 8.79 -10.59 9.35
CA THR A 28 8.15 -10.13 10.60
C THR A 28 6.86 -9.36 10.30
N ASP A 29 5.93 -9.36 11.27
CA ASP A 29 4.69 -8.60 11.16
C ASP A 29 4.97 -7.09 11.00
N THR A 30 6.03 -6.59 11.65
CA THR A 30 6.43 -5.17 11.51
C THR A 30 6.83 -4.85 10.07
N GLU A 31 7.61 -5.74 9.44
CA GLU A 31 8.01 -5.59 8.04
C GLU A 31 6.80 -5.68 7.10
N ALA A 32 5.89 -6.62 7.36
CA ALA A 32 4.66 -6.78 6.60
C ALA A 32 3.79 -5.51 6.64
N ILE A 33 3.58 -4.96 7.84
CA ILE A 33 2.83 -3.71 8.06
C ILE A 33 3.53 -2.55 7.36
N GLN A 34 4.85 -2.42 7.48
CA GLN A 34 5.58 -1.33 6.81
C GLN A 34 5.48 -1.39 5.29
N ARG A 35 5.61 -2.58 4.70
CA ARG A 35 5.48 -2.78 3.25
C ARG A 35 4.05 -2.50 2.79
N ALA A 36 3.04 -2.99 3.51
CA ALA A 36 1.64 -2.75 3.21
C ALA A 36 1.27 -1.25 3.29
N LEU A 37 1.72 -0.55 4.33
CA LEU A 37 1.48 0.89 4.47
C LEU A 37 2.16 1.70 3.36
N ARG A 38 3.38 1.33 2.98
CA ARG A 38 4.06 1.97 1.85
C ARG A 38 3.30 1.74 0.55
N LYS A 39 2.88 0.49 0.30
CA LYS A 39 2.13 0.12 -0.89
C LYS A 39 0.80 0.89 -0.98
N ALA A 40 0.09 1.05 0.12
CA ALA A 40 -1.16 1.83 0.15
C ALA A 40 -0.94 3.31 -0.20
N ILE A 41 0.19 3.90 0.18
CA ILE A 41 0.54 5.28 -0.21
C ILE A 41 0.86 5.32 -1.70
N GLU A 42 1.70 4.42 -2.20
CA GLU A 42 2.07 4.33 -3.61
C GLU A 42 0.83 4.13 -4.50
N ASP A 43 -0.09 3.24 -4.11
CA ASP A 43 -1.32 2.98 -4.84
C ASP A 43 -2.20 4.23 -4.91
N ARG A 44 -2.27 5.02 -3.82
CA ARG A 44 -3.01 6.28 -3.81
C ARG A 44 -2.39 7.33 -4.73
N GLU A 45 -1.06 7.39 -4.81
CA GLU A 45 -0.34 8.27 -5.73
C GLU A 45 -0.58 7.87 -7.19
N VAL A 46 -0.55 6.55 -7.48
CA VAL A 46 -0.85 6.01 -8.80
C VAL A 46 -2.30 6.29 -9.19
N GLU A 47 -3.27 6.08 -8.29
CA GLU A 47 -4.68 6.44 -8.52
C GLU A 47 -4.83 7.93 -8.84
N GLY A 48 -4.15 8.81 -8.09
CA GLY A 48 -4.19 10.25 -8.34
C GLY A 48 -3.59 10.63 -9.70
N ALA A 49 -2.48 10.00 -10.08
CA ALA A 49 -1.87 10.20 -11.39
C ALA A 49 -2.78 9.68 -12.53
N LEU A 50 -3.42 8.53 -12.34
CA LEU A 50 -4.39 7.98 -13.28
C LEU A 50 -5.60 8.90 -13.44
N ASP A 51 -6.17 9.40 -12.34
CA ASP A 51 -7.31 10.32 -12.38
C ASP A 51 -6.94 11.65 -13.08
N ALA A 52 -5.75 12.19 -12.84
CA ALA A 52 -5.25 13.35 -13.57
C ALA A 52 -5.13 13.09 -15.08
N LEU A 53 -4.56 11.94 -15.47
CA LEU A 53 -4.43 11.55 -16.88
C LEU A 53 -5.77 11.26 -17.57
N LEU A 54 -6.74 10.70 -16.83
CA LEU A 54 -8.12 10.50 -17.30
C LEU A 54 -8.82 11.85 -17.52
N LYS A 55 -8.66 12.80 -16.59
CA LYS A 55 -9.23 14.16 -16.68
C LYS A 55 -8.63 14.99 -17.81
N GLU A 56 -7.36 14.80 -18.12
CA GLU A 56 -6.69 15.43 -19.28
C GLU A 56 -7.11 14.83 -20.63
N GLY A 57 -8.04 13.87 -20.66
CA GLY A 57 -8.66 13.36 -21.89
C GLY A 57 -7.74 12.49 -22.76
N ARG A 58 -6.58 12.05 -22.25
CA ARG A 58 -5.63 11.21 -23.01
C ARG A 58 -6.02 9.74 -23.11
N PHE A 59 -6.94 9.29 -22.25
CA PHE A 59 -7.55 7.97 -22.36
C PHE A 59 -9.01 8.14 -22.76
N ARG A 60 -9.24 8.28 -24.06
CA ARG A 60 -10.58 8.00 -24.60
C ARG A 60 -10.91 6.56 -24.24
N THR A 61 -11.97 6.41 -23.45
CA THR A 61 -12.62 5.19 -23.01
C THR A 61 -12.66 4.15 -24.15
N LEU A 62 -11.80 3.12 -24.05
CA LEU A 62 -11.77 1.99 -24.98
C LEU A 62 -12.52 0.76 -24.41
N TYR A 63 -13.53 0.99 -23.57
CA TYR A 63 -14.44 -0.08 -23.14
C TYR A 63 -15.87 0.37 -23.37
N ARG A 64 -16.48 -0.21 -24.41
CA ARG A 64 -17.91 -0.44 -24.53
C ARG A 64 -18.14 -1.94 -24.37
#